data_AF-A0A6F9BCH8-F1
#
_entry.id   AF-A0A6F9BCH8-F1
#
_cell.length_a   1.000
_cell.length_b   1.000
_cell.length_c   1.000
_cell.angle_alpha   90.00
_cell.angle_beta   90.00
_cell.angle_gamma   90.00
#
_symmetry.space_group_name_H-M   'P 1'
#
loop_
_entity.id
_entity.type
_entity.pdbx_description
1 polymer ?
#
loop_
_entity_poly.entity_id
_entity_poly.type
_entity_poly.pdbx_seq_one_letter_code
_entity_poly.pdbx_strand_id
1 'polypeptide(L)'
;PPHKQRVPRNAVLNKDKLWDLPVPYVLEESLDLNAKGIILRAFEQFRLKSCVEFKPRGSEYHFISVQKNRGCSSHVGRSSKYGQPLSIGNYCDHIAIVEHEFLHALGIWHEQSRYDRDEYVTIVWKNIRRGHEKNFVKVSPHYSTTLGFPYDYTSVLHYSERAFSIGEGPTIITKQPEYQKIIGQRAHKMP
;
A
#
# COMPACT_ATOMS: atom_id res chain seq x y z
N PRO A 1 17.06 -6.35 -23.46
CA PRO A 1 15.83 -6.75 -22.76
C PRO A 1 15.51 -5.78 -21.62
N PRO A 2 14.44 -4.98 -21.69
CA PRO A 2 14.27 -3.90 -20.72
C PRO A 2 13.98 -4.54 -19.36
N HIS A 3 14.81 -4.15 -18.39
CA HIS A 3 14.76 -4.58 -17.01
C HIS A 3 13.34 -4.37 -16.48
N LYS A 4 12.63 -5.45 -16.13
CA LYS A 4 11.46 -5.39 -15.26
C LYS A 4 11.93 -4.72 -13.97
N GLN A 5 11.64 -3.43 -13.81
CA GLN A 5 11.95 -2.65 -12.63
C GLN A 5 11.20 -3.31 -11.47
N ARG A 6 11.92 -4.07 -10.64
CA ARG A 6 11.32 -4.71 -9.47
C ARG A 6 11.10 -3.63 -8.41
N VAL A 7 9.86 -3.51 -7.97
CA VAL A 7 9.38 -2.49 -7.03
C VAL A 7 10.11 -2.62 -5.69
N PRO A 8 10.57 -1.50 -5.09
CA PRO A 8 11.09 -1.48 -3.73
C PRO A 8 10.00 -1.81 -2.73
N ARG A 9 10.35 -2.63 -1.74
CA ARG A 9 9.34 -3.14 -0.81
C ARG A 9 9.83 -2.90 0.59
N ASN A 10 9.09 -2.13 1.38
CA ASN A 10 9.10 -2.28 2.82
C ASN A 10 8.25 -3.52 3.18
N ALA A 11 8.72 -4.70 2.79
CA ALA A 11 7.92 -5.93 2.85
C ALA A 11 7.99 -6.58 4.24
N VAL A 12 6.89 -7.20 4.68
CA VAL A 12 6.86 -8.03 5.90
C VAL A 12 7.83 -9.21 5.78
N LEU A 13 8.55 -9.49 6.87
CA LEU A 13 9.44 -10.66 6.97
C LEU A 13 8.75 -11.93 7.46
N ASN A 14 7.68 -11.78 8.25
CA ASN A 14 7.00 -12.93 8.82
C ASN A 14 6.28 -13.74 7.72
N LYS A 15 6.72 -14.99 7.51
CA LYS A 15 6.16 -15.91 6.50
C LYS A 15 4.68 -16.22 6.74
N ASP A 16 4.22 -16.20 7.99
CA ASP A 16 2.81 -16.40 8.32
C ASP A 16 1.91 -15.27 7.82
N LYS A 17 2.50 -14.11 7.51
CA LYS A 17 1.80 -12.97 6.90
C LYS A 17 1.82 -12.98 5.38
N LEU A 18 2.50 -13.94 4.76
CA LEU A 18 2.52 -14.08 3.31
C LEU A 18 1.30 -14.88 2.85
N TRP A 19 0.84 -14.57 1.64
CA TRP A 19 -0.24 -15.29 0.97
C TRP A 19 0.34 -16.38 0.08
N ASP A 20 -0.34 -17.52 0.06
CA ASP A 20 -0.21 -18.46 -1.04
C ASP A 20 -0.89 -17.87 -2.29
N LEU A 21 -0.33 -18.17 -3.46
CA LEU A 21 -0.87 -17.70 -4.73
C LEU A 21 -1.64 -18.83 -5.44
N PRO A 22 -2.74 -18.50 -6.14
CA PRO A 22 -3.38 -17.18 -6.24
C PRO A 22 -4.11 -16.77 -4.95
N VAL A 23 -4.11 -15.46 -4.64
CA VAL A 23 -4.73 -14.89 -3.44
C VAL A 23 -6.27 -14.94 -3.56
N PRO A 24 -6.97 -15.64 -2.66
CA PRO A 24 -8.43 -15.73 -2.71
C PRO A 24 -9.08 -14.41 -2.28
N TYR A 25 -10.11 -13.97 -3.00
CA TYR A 25 -10.89 -12.77 -2.69
C TYR A 25 -12.40 -12.99 -2.75
N VAL A 26 -13.14 -12.12 -2.06
CA VAL A 26 -14.58 -11.92 -2.21
C VAL A 26 -14.83 -10.43 -2.45
N LEU A 27 -15.67 -10.10 -3.43
CA LEU A 27 -16.17 -8.73 -3.64
C LEU A 27 -17.58 -8.65 -3.07
N GLU A 28 -17.71 -8.06 -1.89
CA GLU A 28 -18.97 -8.05 -1.16
C GLU A 28 -20.05 -7.24 -1.90
N GLU A 29 -21.32 -7.50 -1.59
CA GLU A 29 -22.46 -6.81 -2.17
C GLU A 29 -22.46 -5.30 -1.88
N SER A 30 -21.83 -4.88 -0.78
CA SER A 30 -21.70 -3.46 -0.39
C SER A 30 -20.92 -2.60 -1.38
N LEU A 31 -20.09 -3.19 -2.26
CA LEU A 31 -19.30 -2.46 -3.23
C LEU A 31 -20.12 -1.97 -4.41
N ASP A 32 -19.88 -0.73 -4.83
CA ASP A 32 -20.43 -0.19 -6.06
C ASP A 32 -19.92 -0.97 -7.28
N LEU A 33 -20.73 -1.07 -8.34
CA LEU A 33 -20.36 -1.76 -9.57
C LEU A 33 -19.08 -1.19 -10.20
N ASN A 34 -18.90 0.14 -10.15
CA ASN A 34 -17.67 0.79 -10.63
C ASN A 34 -16.45 0.30 -9.84
N ALA A 35 -16.54 0.27 -8.51
CA ALA A 35 -15.47 -0.22 -7.65
C ALA A 35 -15.11 -1.68 -7.98
N LYS A 36 -16.10 -2.57 -8.17
CA LYS A 36 -15.86 -3.96 -8.59
C LYS A 36 -15.09 -4.03 -9.91
N GLY A 37 -15.47 -3.23 -10.91
CA GLY A 37 -14.75 -3.16 -12.19
C GLY A 37 -13.30 -2.67 -12.05
N ILE A 38 -13.06 -1.64 -11.24
CA ILE A 38 -11.71 -1.12 -11.00
C ILE A 38 -10.85 -2.13 -10.22
N ILE A 39 -11.43 -2.87 -9.26
CA ILE A 39 -10.73 -3.94 -8.54
C ILE A 39 -10.28 -5.05 -9.49
N LEU A 40 -11.16 -5.53 -10.36
CA LEU A 40 -10.79 -6.53 -11.37
C LEU A 40 -9.71 -6.01 -12.32
N ARG A 41 -9.78 -4.73 -12.72
CA ARG A 41 -8.72 -4.09 -13.52
C ARG A 41 -7.39 -4.04 -12.77
N ALA A 42 -7.39 -3.78 -11.47
CA ALA A 42 -6.17 -3.81 -10.65
C ALA A 42 -5.57 -5.22 -10.58
N PHE A 43 -6.39 -6.27 -10.48
CA PHE A 43 -5.91 -7.66 -10.55
C PHE A 43 -5.18 -7.97 -11.85
N GLU A 44 -5.70 -7.48 -12.99
CA GLU A 44 -4.99 -7.60 -14.27
C GLU A 44 -3.66 -6.83 -14.27
N GLN A 45 -3.58 -5.66 -13.63
CA GLN A 45 -2.31 -4.95 -13.50
C GLN A 45 -1.28 -5.74 -12.68
N PHE A 46 -1.69 -6.36 -11.58
CA PHE A 46 -0.81 -7.24 -10.79
C PHE A 46 -0.31 -8.42 -11.62
N ARG A 47 -1.19 -9.08 -12.37
CA ARG A 47 -0.87 -10.22 -13.22
C ARG A 47 0.11 -9.87 -14.35
N LEU A 48 -0.05 -8.69 -14.97
CA LEU A 48 0.83 -8.25 -16.07
C LEU A 48 2.24 -7.88 -15.59
N LYS A 49 2.35 -7.35 -14.37
CA LYS A 49 3.58 -6.73 -13.85
C LYS A 49 4.34 -7.59 -12.85
N SER A 50 3.69 -8.61 -12.30
CA SER A 50 4.24 -9.47 -11.25
C SER A 50 3.80 -10.92 -11.43
N CYS A 51 4.19 -11.79 -10.51
CA CYS A 51 3.66 -13.14 -10.41
C CYS A 51 2.42 -13.23 -9.49
N VAL A 52 1.95 -12.12 -8.93
CA VAL A 52 0.78 -12.10 -8.05
C VAL A 52 -0.48 -12.29 -8.89
N GLU A 53 -1.27 -13.28 -8.51
CA GLU A 53 -2.56 -13.58 -9.10
C GLU A 53 -3.63 -13.60 -8.01
N PHE A 54 -4.86 -13.27 -8.41
CA PHE A 54 -6.03 -13.25 -7.54
C PHE A 54 -7.09 -14.19 -8.10
N LYS A 55 -7.82 -14.88 -7.24
CA LYS A 55 -8.93 -15.75 -7.64
C LYS A 55 -10.17 -15.54 -6.76
N PRO A 56 -11.39 -15.74 -7.29
CA PRO A 56 -12.57 -15.87 -6.44
C PRO A 56 -12.34 -16.95 -5.38
N ARG A 57 -12.75 -16.66 -4.14
CA ARG A 57 -12.68 -17.61 -3.04
C ARG A 57 -13.55 -18.85 -3.34
N GLY A 58 -12.99 -20.03 -3.11
CA GLY A 58 -13.73 -21.28 -2.98
C GLY A 58 -13.99 -21.58 -1.50
N SER A 59 -13.19 -22.47 -0.92
CA SER A 59 -13.31 -22.90 0.48
C SER A 59 -12.18 -22.41 1.38
N GLU A 60 -11.34 -21.48 0.92
CA GLU A 60 -10.18 -21.02 1.68
C GLU A 60 -10.60 -20.32 2.97
N TYR A 61 -9.91 -20.63 4.07
CA TYR A 61 -10.10 -19.97 5.37
C TYR A 61 -9.59 -18.54 5.37
N HIS A 62 -8.42 -18.31 4.78
CA HIS A 62 -7.85 -16.98 4.62
C HIS A 62 -8.21 -16.45 3.24
N PHE A 63 -8.80 -15.26 3.17
CA PHE A 63 -9.12 -14.56 1.94
C PHE A 63 -9.30 -13.07 2.22
N ILE A 64 -9.22 -12.24 1.18
CA ILE A 64 -9.50 -10.81 1.25
C ILE A 64 -11.00 -10.59 1.00
N SER A 65 -11.72 -10.04 1.97
CA SER A 65 -13.12 -9.60 1.81
C SER A 65 -13.12 -8.11 1.51
N VAL A 66 -13.38 -7.76 0.25
CA VAL A 66 -13.38 -6.37 -0.20
C VAL A 66 -14.77 -5.76 0.01
N GLN A 67 -14.82 -4.68 0.78
CA GLN A 67 -16.05 -4.08 1.31
C GLN A 67 -16.07 -2.57 1.08
N LYS A 68 -17.27 -2.00 1.03
CA LYS A 68 -17.44 -0.53 1.07
C LYS A 68 -17.60 -0.05 2.51
N ASN A 69 -16.48 0.14 3.20
CA ASN A 69 -16.45 0.74 4.54
C ASN A 69 -16.01 2.22 4.47
N ARG A 70 -15.84 2.87 5.63
CA ARG A 70 -15.38 4.27 5.69
C ARG A 70 -13.91 4.37 5.27
N GLY A 71 -13.66 5.11 4.18
CA GLY A 71 -12.30 5.38 3.68
C GLY A 71 -11.66 4.19 2.97
N CYS A 72 -10.39 4.36 2.59
CA CYS A 72 -9.58 3.33 1.94
C CYS A 72 -8.61 2.74 2.97
N SER A 73 -8.62 1.43 3.16
CA SER A 73 -7.73 0.79 4.14
C SER A 73 -7.61 -0.72 3.93
N SER A 74 -6.48 -1.26 4.40
CA SER A 74 -6.16 -2.68 4.36
C SER A 74 -5.22 -3.04 5.50
N HIS A 75 -5.25 -4.30 5.93
CA HIS A 75 -4.23 -4.83 6.82
C HIS A 75 -2.92 -5.10 6.05
N VAL A 76 -1.78 -4.97 6.73
CA VAL A 76 -0.49 -5.30 6.12
C VAL A 76 -0.18 -6.80 6.26
N GLY A 77 -0.27 -7.50 5.13
CA GLY A 77 -0.12 -8.95 5.03
C GLY A 77 -1.38 -9.72 5.41
N ARG A 78 -1.29 -11.05 5.34
CA ARG A 78 -2.33 -11.98 5.80
C ARG A 78 -2.44 -11.92 7.33
N SER A 79 -3.62 -11.61 7.84
CA SER A 79 -3.85 -11.36 9.28
C SER A 79 -5.07 -12.06 9.87
N SER A 80 -6.14 -12.26 9.11
CA SER A 80 -7.41 -12.79 9.62
C SER A 80 -7.80 -14.14 9.00
N LYS A 81 -8.38 -15.02 9.81
CA LYS A 81 -9.13 -16.20 9.35
C LYS A 81 -10.58 -15.78 9.11
N TYR A 82 -11.22 -16.39 8.12
CA TYR A 82 -12.62 -16.18 7.74
C TYR A 82 -12.94 -14.81 7.12
N GLY A 83 -11.93 -14.14 6.56
CA GLY A 83 -12.11 -12.91 5.79
C GLY A 83 -11.35 -11.76 6.43
N GLN A 84 -10.33 -11.28 5.72
CA GLN A 84 -9.61 -10.07 6.06
C GLN A 84 -10.27 -8.89 5.36
N PRO A 85 -10.77 -7.88 6.08
CA PRO A 85 -11.42 -6.74 5.46
C PRO A 85 -10.42 -5.88 4.68
N LEU A 86 -10.81 -5.48 3.48
CA LEU A 86 -10.17 -4.44 2.68
C LEU A 86 -11.25 -3.45 2.26
N SER A 87 -11.11 -2.19 2.67
CA SER A 87 -12.10 -1.16 2.43
C SER A 87 -11.79 -0.39 1.15
N ILE A 88 -12.70 -0.45 0.17
CA ILE A 88 -12.78 0.48 -0.96
C ILE A 88 -14.05 1.30 -0.75
N GLY A 89 -13.93 2.36 0.06
CA GLY A 89 -15.02 3.27 0.37
C GLY A 89 -15.31 4.32 -0.72
N ASN A 90 -16.10 5.33 -0.36
CA ASN A 90 -16.35 6.48 -1.24
C ASN A 90 -15.03 7.16 -1.64
N TYR A 91 -14.88 7.45 -2.94
CA TYR A 91 -13.69 8.07 -3.56
C TYR A 91 -12.41 7.22 -3.53
N CYS A 92 -12.52 5.91 -3.24
CA CYS A 92 -11.39 4.97 -3.24
C CYS A 92 -11.29 4.15 -4.53
N ASP A 93 -12.28 4.23 -5.41
CA ASP A 93 -12.42 3.48 -6.66
C ASP A 93 -11.55 4.03 -7.81
N HIS A 94 -10.36 4.51 -7.47
CA HIS A 94 -9.31 4.85 -8.41
C HIS A 94 -8.28 3.72 -8.45
N ILE A 95 -7.82 3.35 -9.65
CA ILE A 95 -6.94 2.18 -9.83
C ILE A 95 -5.72 2.20 -8.90
N ALA A 96 -5.02 3.34 -8.79
CA ALA A 96 -3.83 3.46 -7.95
C ALA A 96 -4.13 3.32 -6.45
N ILE A 97 -5.33 3.72 -5.99
CA ILE A 97 -5.75 3.55 -4.60
C ILE A 97 -6.07 2.08 -4.35
N VAL A 98 -6.78 1.42 -5.27
CA VAL A 98 -7.02 -0.02 -5.16
C VAL A 98 -5.70 -0.80 -5.14
N GLU A 99 -4.78 -0.49 -6.05
CA GLU A 99 -3.43 -1.09 -6.07
C GLU A 99 -2.69 -0.85 -4.73
N HIS A 100 -2.77 0.36 -4.16
CA HIS A 100 -2.22 0.69 -2.85
C HIS A 100 -2.76 -0.22 -1.74
N GLU A 101 -4.08 -0.38 -1.64
CA GLU A 101 -4.69 -1.20 -0.60
C GLU A 101 -4.39 -2.70 -0.77
N PHE A 102 -4.27 -3.18 -2.01
CA PHE A 102 -3.86 -4.55 -2.29
C PHE A 102 -2.37 -4.79 -2.02
N LEU A 103 -1.48 -3.83 -2.29
CA LEU A 103 -0.08 -3.91 -1.90
C LEU A 103 0.08 -4.01 -0.38
N HIS A 104 -0.75 -3.29 0.39
CA HIS A 104 -0.85 -3.50 1.83
C HIS A 104 -1.28 -4.93 2.17
N ALA A 105 -2.38 -5.43 1.58
CA ALA A 105 -2.85 -6.78 1.82
C ALA A 105 -1.78 -7.85 1.52
N LEU A 106 -0.95 -7.61 0.49
CA LEU A 106 0.18 -8.46 0.09
C LEU A 106 1.40 -8.36 1.02
N GLY A 107 1.38 -7.47 2.01
CA GLY A 107 2.41 -7.38 3.04
C GLY A 107 3.44 -6.28 2.82
N ILE A 108 3.11 -5.22 2.08
CA ILE A 108 4.02 -4.09 1.88
C ILE A 108 3.55 -2.91 2.73
N TRP A 109 4.42 -2.44 3.61
CA TRP A 109 4.20 -1.23 4.41
C TRP A 109 4.39 0.03 3.56
N HIS A 110 4.00 1.19 4.09
CA HIS A 110 4.27 2.46 3.43
C HIS A 110 5.78 2.69 3.24
N GLU A 111 6.16 3.33 2.14
CA GLU A 111 7.58 3.56 1.80
C GLU A 111 8.26 4.48 2.83
N GLN A 112 7.57 5.53 3.28
CA GLN A 112 8.11 6.43 4.32
C GLN A 112 8.25 5.77 5.70
N SER A 113 7.80 4.52 5.87
CA SER A 113 7.98 3.77 7.12
C SER A 113 9.16 2.81 7.08
N ARG A 114 9.98 2.78 6.01
CA ARG A 114 11.19 1.95 5.99
C ARG A 114 12.14 2.30 7.13
N TYR A 115 12.91 1.32 7.59
CA TYR A 115 13.88 1.53 8.67
C TYR A 115 15.00 2.52 8.30
N ASP A 116 15.33 2.61 6.99
CA ASP A 116 16.34 3.48 6.38
C ASP A 116 15.77 4.84 5.91
N ARG A 117 14.47 5.11 6.10
CA ARG A 117 13.79 6.28 5.52
C ARG A 117 14.40 7.64 5.89
N ASP A 118 15.11 7.75 7.01
CA ASP A 118 15.71 9.02 7.46
C ASP A 118 16.91 9.45 6.59
N GLU A 119 17.47 8.54 5.77
CA GLU A 119 18.46 8.85 4.73
C GLU A 119 17.84 9.57 3.51
N TYR A 120 16.52 9.47 3.34
CA TYR A 120 15.79 9.91 2.15
C TYR A 120 14.75 11.00 2.44
N VAL A 121 14.18 11.02 3.65
CA VAL A 121 13.18 12.00 4.06
C VAL A 121 13.41 12.49 5.49
N THR A 122 12.94 13.69 5.78
CA THR A 122 12.83 14.24 7.13
C THR A 122 11.36 14.30 7.51
N ILE A 123 11.00 13.73 8.67
CA ILE A 123 9.66 13.87 9.22
C ILE A 123 9.58 15.14 10.08
N VAL A 124 8.67 16.04 9.74
CA VAL A 124 8.43 17.29 10.47
C VAL A 124 7.33 17.06 11.51
N TRP A 125 7.70 16.48 12.65
CA TRP A 125 6.75 16.02 13.67
C TRP A 125 5.79 17.11 14.16
N LYS A 126 6.26 18.34 14.33
CA LYS A 126 5.43 19.48 14.77
C LYS A 126 4.27 19.81 13.82
N ASN A 127 4.37 19.43 12.54
CA ASN A 127 3.34 19.70 11.54
C ASN A 127 2.29 18.58 11.48
N ILE A 128 2.48 17.47 12.21
CA ILE A 128 1.56 16.32 12.20
C ILE A 128 0.40 16.58 13.15
N ARG A 129 -0.83 16.29 12.68
CA ARG A 129 -2.03 16.35 13.50
C ARG A 129 -1.91 15.43 14.71
N ARG A 130 -2.13 15.96 15.91
CA ARG A 130 -2.07 15.21 17.18
C ARG A 130 -2.85 13.89 17.09
N GLY A 131 -2.22 12.78 17.50
CA GLY A 131 -2.76 11.42 17.44
C GLY A 131 -2.45 10.65 16.15
N HIS A 132 -1.82 11.30 15.15
CA HIS A 132 -1.42 10.67 13.89
C HIS A 132 0.08 10.37 13.78
N GLU A 133 0.86 10.67 14.81
CA GLU A 133 2.32 10.50 14.84
C GLU A 133 2.72 9.04 14.57
N LYS A 134 1.93 8.08 15.07
CA LYS A 134 2.14 6.64 14.84
C LYS A 134 2.20 6.25 13.35
N ASN A 135 1.56 7.01 12.45
CA ASN A 135 1.58 6.75 11.01
C ASN A 135 2.93 7.09 10.35
N PHE A 136 3.81 7.75 11.09
CA PHE A 136 5.16 8.13 10.67
C PHE A 136 6.23 7.37 11.44
N VAL A 137 5.88 6.38 12.26
CA VAL A 137 6.87 5.54 12.94
C VAL A 137 7.50 4.57 11.93
N LYS A 138 8.81 4.35 12.05
CA LYS A 138 9.53 3.37 11.20
C LYS A 138 9.16 1.95 11.59
N VAL A 139 9.06 1.07 10.60
CA VAL A 139 8.99 -0.37 10.81
C VAL A 139 10.41 -0.86 11.10
N SER A 140 10.58 -1.62 12.18
CA SER A 140 11.90 -2.17 12.57
C SER A 140 12.42 -3.13 11.49
N PRO A 141 13.74 -3.16 11.23
CA PRO A 141 14.36 -4.13 10.32
C PRO A 141 14.18 -5.59 10.79
N HIS A 142 13.72 -5.83 12.02
CA HIS A 142 13.35 -7.17 12.50
C HIS A 142 12.01 -7.67 11.92
N TYR A 143 11.15 -6.75 11.47
CA TYR A 143 9.81 -7.06 10.96
C TYR A 143 9.64 -6.77 9.47
N SER A 144 10.56 -5.99 8.87
CA SER A 144 10.54 -5.71 7.44
C SER A 144 11.91 -5.78 6.79
N THR A 145 11.89 -5.96 5.47
CA THR A 145 13.08 -5.95 4.61
C THR A 145 12.82 -5.07 3.41
N THR A 146 13.88 -4.43 2.90
CA THR A 146 13.88 -3.66 1.64
C THR A 146 14.02 -4.56 0.41
N LEU A 147 14.34 -5.84 0.62
CA LEU A 147 14.76 -6.81 -0.40
C LEU A 147 15.96 -6.33 -1.23
N GLY A 148 16.77 -5.40 -0.69
CA GLY A 148 17.91 -4.81 -1.39
C GLY A 148 17.56 -3.72 -2.39
N PHE A 149 16.31 -3.26 -2.45
CA PHE A 149 15.89 -2.20 -3.36
C PHE A 149 16.13 -0.79 -2.78
N PRO A 150 16.45 0.21 -3.63
CA PRO A 150 16.60 1.60 -3.20
C PRO A 150 15.27 2.17 -2.69
N TYR A 151 15.32 3.28 -1.96
CA TYR A 151 14.12 4.02 -1.57
C TYR A 151 13.43 4.65 -2.78
N ASP A 152 12.11 4.55 -2.87
CA ASP A 152 11.34 5.06 -4.02
C ASP A 152 10.37 6.17 -3.65
N TYR A 153 10.79 7.39 -3.93
CA TYR A 153 9.93 8.57 -3.82
C TYR A 153 8.68 8.50 -4.70
N THR A 154 8.70 7.71 -5.77
CA THR A 154 7.58 7.57 -6.71
C THR A 154 6.63 6.42 -6.35
N SER A 155 6.90 5.70 -5.27
CA SER A 155 6.08 4.57 -4.83
C SER A 155 4.64 5.00 -4.58
N VAL A 156 3.67 4.22 -5.07
CA VAL A 156 2.24 4.42 -4.77
C VAL A 156 1.96 4.29 -3.27
N LEU A 157 2.85 3.61 -2.53
CA LEU A 157 2.82 3.45 -1.08
C LEU A 157 3.49 4.59 -0.31
N HIS A 158 4.04 5.60 -0.98
CA HIS A 158 4.59 6.77 -0.31
C HIS A 158 3.47 7.75 0.06
N TYR A 159 3.57 8.35 1.25
CA TYR A 159 2.72 9.48 1.64
C TYR A 159 3.06 10.76 0.88
N SER A 160 2.07 11.63 0.69
CA SER A 160 2.30 12.97 0.15
C SER A 160 3.02 13.86 1.16
N GLU A 161 3.61 14.96 0.68
CA GLU A 161 4.35 15.88 1.54
C GLU A 161 3.50 16.47 2.68
N ARG A 162 2.16 16.55 2.52
CA ARG A 162 1.23 17.14 3.50
C ARG A 162 0.36 16.10 4.21
N ALA A 163 0.68 14.82 4.12
CA ALA A 163 -0.09 13.77 4.77
C ALA A 163 -0.26 14.08 6.27
N PHE A 164 -1.50 14.06 6.77
CA PHE A 164 -1.86 14.38 8.16
C PHE A 164 -1.34 15.73 8.70
N SER A 165 -1.10 16.72 7.81
CA SER A 165 -0.65 18.06 8.21
C SER A 165 -1.73 18.85 8.99
N ILE A 166 -1.30 19.69 9.92
CA ILE A 166 -2.15 20.71 10.58
C ILE A 166 -2.37 21.98 9.74
N GLY A 167 -1.82 22.03 8.52
CA GLY A 167 -1.93 23.18 7.62
C GLY A 167 -0.68 24.06 7.56
N GLU A 168 0.21 23.94 8.55
CA GLU A 168 1.41 24.79 8.72
C GLU A 168 2.61 24.40 7.85
N GLY A 169 2.47 23.41 6.96
CA GLY A 169 3.53 23.01 6.04
C GLY A 169 3.56 21.51 5.76
N PRO A 170 4.64 21.02 5.11
CA PRO A 170 4.83 19.60 4.87
C PRO A 170 5.11 18.85 6.18
N THR A 171 4.63 17.62 6.28
CA THR A 171 5.01 16.63 7.30
C THR A 171 6.17 15.76 6.84
N ILE A 172 6.42 15.68 5.53
CA ILE A 172 7.54 14.94 4.93
C ILE A 172 8.31 15.87 3.99
N ILE A 173 9.61 16.04 4.27
CA ILE A 173 10.54 16.80 3.43
C ILE A 173 11.55 15.81 2.84
N THR A 174 11.58 15.68 1.52
CA THR A 174 12.56 14.87 0.78
C THR A 174 13.96 15.46 0.90
N LYS A 175 14.97 14.60 1.02
CA LYS A 175 16.38 15.02 1.02
C LYS A 175 16.86 15.46 -0.37
N GLN A 176 16.22 14.92 -1.41
CA GLN A 176 16.40 15.29 -2.81
C GLN A 176 15.21 16.17 -3.24
N PRO A 177 15.38 17.51 -3.32
CA PRO A 177 14.28 18.46 -3.50
C PRO A 177 13.42 18.24 -4.76
N GLU A 178 14.00 17.67 -5.82
CA GLU A 178 13.30 17.33 -7.06
C GLU A 178 12.15 16.32 -6.86
N TYR A 179 12.20 15.52 -5.79
CA TYR A 179 11.15 14.56 -5.45
C TYR A 179 10.06 15.12 -4.54
N GLN A 180 10.20 16.35 -4.03
CA GLN A 180 9.28 16.92 -3.05
C GLN A 180 7.82 16.97 -3.54
N LYS A 181 7.62 17.24 -4.83
CA LYS A 181 6.28 17.27 -5.47
C LYS A 181 5.90 15.95 -6.14
N ILE A 182 6.76 14.94 -6.07
CA ILE A 182 6.55 13.61 -6.66
C ILE A 182 6.00 12.64 -5.62
N ILE A 183 6.43 12.74 -4.36
CA ILE A 183 5.96 11.87 -3.29
C ILE A 183 4.44 11.95 -3.10
N GLY A 184 3.82 10.79 -2.84
CA GLY A 184 2.37 10.72 -2.66
C GLY A 184 1.57 10.72 -3.96
N GLN A 185 2.23 10.54 -5.10
CA GLN A 185 1.54 10.35 -6.37
C GLN A 185 0.52 9.20 -6.27
N ARG A 186 -0.63 9.38 -6.93
CA ARG A 186 -1.67 8.36 -7.14
C ARG A 186 -2.00 8.24 -8.63
N ALA A 187 -1.04 8.62 -9.48
CA ALA A 187 -1.10 8.50 -10.92
C ALA A 187 -0.41 7.20 -11.32
N HIS A 188 -1.20 6.23 -11.78
CA HIS A 188 -0.78 4.87 -12.12
C HIS A 188 0.67 4.76 -12.63
N LYS A 189 1.55 4.25 -11.76
CA LYS A 189 2.90 3.77 -12.07
C LYS A 189 3.18 2.55 -11.21
N MET A 190 2.44 1.46 -11.43
CA MET A 190 3.01 0.15 -11.13
C MET A 190 4.01 -0.16 -12.25
N PRO A 191 5.31 -0.35 -11.98
CA PRO A 191 6.25 -0.91 -12.96
C PRO A 191 5.85 -2.33 -13.33
#